data_AF-A0A833JP94-F1
#
_entry.id   AF-A0A833JP94-F1
#
_cell.length_a   1.000
_cell.length_b   1.000
_cell.length_c   1.000
_cell.angle_alpha   90.00
_cell.angle_beta   90.00
_cell.angle_gamma   90.00
#
_symmetry.space_group_name_H-M   'P 1'
#
loop_
_entity.id
_entity.type
_entity.pdbx_description
1 polymer ?
#
loop_
_entity_poly.entity_id
_entity_poly.type
_entity_poly.pdbx_seq_one_letter_code
_entity_poly.pdbx_strand_id
1 'polypeptide(L)'
;MSNGDRLIWIDLEMTGLDPEQERIIEMASIITDSQLNIVAEGPVIAIHQPDSLLEQMDEWCTRTHGASGLTQRVKESTISEAEAEQQTLEFLGKHLEPGQSPLCGNSIGQDRRFLVKYMPKLEAFFHY
;
A
#
# COMPACT_ATOMS: atom_id res chain seq x y z
N MET A 1 5.15 4.30 -27.07
CA MET A 1 3.92 4.77 -26.41
C MET A 1 4.36 5.69 -25.30
N SER A 2 3.88 6.93 -25.25
CA SER A 2 4.22 7.86 -24.18
C SER A 2 3.75 7.28 -22.84
N ASN A 3 4.59 7.33 -21.80
CA ASN A 3 4.24 6.90 -20.44
C ASN A 3 3.08 7.70 -19.81
N GLY A 4 2.57 8.75 -20.48
CA GLY A 4 1.53 9.65 -19.98
C GLY A 4 0.12 9.08 -19.84
N ASP A 5 -0.06 7.76 -20.01
CA ASP A 5 -1.37 7.09 -19.97
C ASP A 5 -1.42 5.91 -18.98
N ARG A 6 -0.41 5.75 -18.12
CA ARG A 6 -0.39 4.65 -17.13
C ARG A 6 -1.03 5.10 -15.82
N LEU A 7 -1.78 4.20 -15.21
CA LEU A 7 -2.44 4.41 -13.92
C LEU A 7 -1.82 3.48 -12.88
N ILE A 8 -1.55 4.03 -11.69
CA ILE A 8 -1.05 3.29 -10.54
C ILE A 8 -2.19 3.05 -9.57
N TRP A 9 -2.46 1.78 -9.32
CA TRP A 9 -3.45 1.30 -8.38
C TRP A 9 -2.74 0.83 -7.12
N ILE A 10 -3.21 1.28 -5.97
CA ILE A 10 -2.72 0.83 -4.65
C ILE A 10 -3.91 0.41 -3.80
N ASP A 11 -3.66 -0.60 -2.97
CA ASP A 11 -4.54 -1.05 -1.91
C ASP A 11 -3.69 -1.30 -0.66
N LEU A 12 -4.13 -0.77 0.48
CA LEU A 12 -3.51 -0.98 1.78
C LEU A 12 -4.43 -1.74 2.72
N GLU A 13 -3.84 -2.62 3.52
CA GLU A 13 -4.50 -3.15 4.72
C GLU A 13 -3.89 -2.49 5.96
N MET A 14 -4.75 -2.14 6.92
CA MET A 14 -4.37 -1.43 8.14
C MET A 14 -4.88 -2.14 9.38
N THR A 15 -4.28 -1.84 10.54
CA THR A 15 -4.76 -2.31 11.85
C THR A 15 -6.07 -1.63 12.29
N GLY A 16 -6.48 -0.55 11.61
CA GLY A 16 -7.74 0.16 11.81
C GLY A 16 -7.84 1.39 10.90
N LEU A 17 -8.77 2.31 11.21
CA LEU A 17 -9.10 3.45 10.34
C LEU A 17 -8.44 4.79 10.70
N ASP A 18 -7.83 4.90 11.88
CA ASP A 18 -7.23 6.16 12.34
C ASP A 18 -5.70 6.15 12.16
N PRO A 19 -5.14 6.91 11.20
CA PRO A 19 -3.69 7.00 11.03
C PRO A 19 -2.96 7.54 12.27
N GLU A 20 -3.64 8.16 13.24
CA GLU A 20 -3.00 8.58 14.50
C GLU A 20 -2.66 7.42 15.44
N GLN A 21 -3.33 6.29 15.28
CA GLN A 21 -3.22 5.14 16.19
C GLN A 21 -2.80 3.86 15.46
N GLU A 22 -3.18 3.75 14.20
CA GLU A 22 -3.12 2.53 13.40
C GLU A 22 -1.97 2.56 12.41
N ARG A 23 -1.59 1.38 11.90
CA ARG A 23 -0.46 1.20 11.00
C ARG A 23 -0.80 0.38 9.77
N ILE A 24 0.03 0.52 8.74
CA ILE A 24 -0.05 -0.27 7.51
C ILE A 24 0.51 -1.67 7.80
N ILE A 25 -0.20 -2.71 7.38
CA ILE A 25 0.15 -4.12 7.56
C ILE A 25 0.19 -4.91 6.25
N GLU A 26 -0.41 -4.41 5.17
CA GLU A 26 -0.19 -4.89 3.81
C GLU A 26 -0.18 -3.74 2.81
N MET A 27 0.57 -3.91 1.73
CA MET A 27 0.50 -3.05 0.56
C MET A 27 0.64 -3.89 -0.72
N ALA A 28 -0.21 -3.60 -1.70
CA ALA A 28 -0.09 -4.09 -3.06
C ALA A 28 -0.19 -2.94 -4.06
N SER A 29 0.45 -3.08 -5.21
CA SER A 29 0.34 -2.10 -6.30
C SER A 29 0.25 -2.76 -7.67
N ILE A 30 -0.50 -2.16 -8.59
CA ILE A 30 -0.63 -2.59 -9.99
C ILE A 30 -0.51 -1.37 -10.89
N ILE A 31 0.08 -1.57 -12.06
CA ILE A 31 0.13 -0.57 -13.13
C ILE A 31 -0.76 -1.03 -14.28
N THR A 32 -1.67 -0.18 -14.71
CA THR A 32 -2.47 -0.41 -15.92
C THR A 32 -2.15 0.63 -16.99
N ASP A 33 -2.55 0.36 -18.23
CA ASP A 33 -2.74 1.41 -19.23
C ASP A 33 -4.09 2.14 -19.02
N SER A 34 -4.37 3.12 -19.88
CA SER A 34 -5.60 3.92 -19.83
C SER A 34 -6.86 3.14 -20.20
N GLN A 35 -6.72 1.93 -20.75
CA GLN A 35 -7.82 1.00 -21.03
C GLN A 35 -7.99 -0.06 -19.95
N LEU A 36 -7.27 0.10 -18.81
CA LEU A 36 -7.30 -0.80 -17.66
C LEU A 36 -6.69 -2.18 -17.93
N ASN A 37 -5.89 -2.33 -18.99
CA ASN A 37 -5.11 -3.55 -19.18
C ASN A 37 -3.92 -3.54 -18.20
N ILE A 38 -3.71 -4.65 -17.49
CA ILE A 38 -2.58 -4.79 -16.57
C ILE A 38 -1.27 -4.77 -17.37
N VAL A 39 -0.39 -3.84 -17.00
CA VAL A 39 0.97 -3.68 -17.55
C VAL A 39 1.99 -4.40 -16.67
N ALA A 40 1.84 -4.25 -15.35
CA ALA A 40 2.72 -4.89 -14.37
C ALA A 40 2.05 -4.99 -13.00
N GLU A 41 2.38 -6.05 -12.27
CA GLU A 41 2.00 -6.24 -10.87
C GLU A 41 3.23 -6.03 -9.99
N GLY A 42 3.06 -5.21 -8.96
CA GLY A 42 4.08 -4.96 -7.95
C GLY A 42 4.15 -6.08 -6.91
N PRO A 43 5.11 -6.00 -5.98
CA PRO A 43 5.15 -6.93 -4.86
C PRO A 43 3.92 -6.78 -3.96
N VAL A 44 3.42 -7.89 -3.43
CA VAL A 44 2.44 -7.92 -2.33
C VAL A 44 3.21 -8.06 -1.03
N ILE A 45 3.27 -6.99 -0.25
CA ILE A 45 4.16 -6.88 0.90
C ILE A 45 3.33 -6.91 2.17
N ALA A 46 3.49 -7.97 2.97
CA ALA A 46 3.07 -7.95 4.38
C ALA A 46 4.11 -7.15 5.18
N ILE A 47 3.66 -6.15 5.92
CA ILE A 47 4.54 -5.19 6.61
C ILE A 47 4.53 -5.52 8.10
N HIS A 48 5.72 -5.73 8.66
CA HIS A 48 5.90 -6.09 10.05
C HIS A 48 5.35 -5.03 11.00
N GLN A 49 4.61 -5.47 12.01
CA GLN A 49 4.19 -4.68 13.17
C GLN A 49 4.34 -5.51 14.44
N PRO A 50 4.62 -4.86 15.59
CA PRO A 50 4.77 -5.59 16.85
C PRO A 50 3.46 -6.25 17.27
N ASP A 51 3.56 -7.42 17.90
CA ASP A 51 2.40 -8.17 18.42
C ASP A 51 1.49 -7.30 19.30
N SER A 52 2.06 -6.43 20.13
CA SER A 52 1.31 -5.52 20.99
C SER A 52 0.39 -4.58 20.23
N LEU A 53 0.71 -4.21 18.98
CA LEU A 53 -0.18 -3.40 18.14
C LEU A 53 -1.27 -4.28 17.52
N LEU A 54 -0.91 -5.45 17.02
CA LEU A 54 -1.87 -6.39 16.40
C LEU A 54 -2.93 -6.86 17.39
N GLU A 55 -2.57 -7.01 18.66
CA GLU A 55 -3.49 -7.36 19.75
C GLU A 55 -4.48 -6.25 20.10
N GLN A 56 -4.25 -5.02 19.65
CA GLN A 56 -5.14 -3.87 19.85
C GLN A 56 -6.14 -3.65 18.71
N MET A 57 -6.03 -4.43 17.61
CA MET A 57 -6.99 -4.38 16.52
C MET A 57 -8.41 -4.66 17.03
N ASP A 58 -9.40 -3.97 16.46
CA ASP A 58 -10.80 -4.23 16.78
C ASP A 58 -11.24 -5.65 16.34
N GLU A 59 -12.46 -6.04 16.72
CA GLU A 59 -13.00 -7.37 16.39
C GLU A 59 -13.09 -7.60 14.88
N TRP A 60 -13.38 -6.54 14.12
CA TRP A 60 -13.51 -6.65 12.67
C TRP A 60 -12.15 -6.92 12.02
N CYS A 61 -11.13 -6.13 12.33
CA CYS A 61 -9.78 -6.28 11.81
C CYS A 61 -9.17 -7.62 12.24
N THR A 62 -9.33 -7.99 13.51
CA THR A 62 -8.84 -9.29 14.04
C THR A 62 -9.44 -10.47 13.26
N ARG A 63 -10.75 -10.45 13.02
CA ARG A 63 -11.43 -11.52 12.28
C ARG A 63 -11.08 -11.51 10.80
N THR A 64 -11.09 -10.35 10.15
CA THR A 64 -10.82 -10.20 8.71
C THR A 64 -9.39 -10.61 8.37
N HIS A 65 -8.40 -10.03 9.06
CA HIS A 65 -6.99 -10.28 8.82
C HIS A 65 -6.53 -11.66 9.30
N GLY A 66 -7.19 -12.18 10.33
CA GLY A 66 -7.01 -13.58 10.76
C GLY A 66 -7.50 -14.57 9.70
N ALA A 67 -8.69 -14.34 9.12
CA ALA A 67 -9.28 -15.24 8.13
C ALA A 67 -8.53 -15.22 6.78
N SER A 68 -7.96 -14.08 6.40
CA SER A 68 -7.12 -13.98 5.19
C SER A 68 -5.70 -14.56 5.39
N GLY A 69 -5.31 -14.82 6.64
CA GLY A 69 -3.94 -15.21 7.00
C GLY A 69 -2.96 -14.04 7.02
N LEU A 70 -3.42 -12.80 6.80
CA LEU A 70 -2.58 -11.60 6.83
C LEU A 70 -1.91 -11.40 8.19
N THR A 71 -2.65 -11.59 9.29
CA THR A 71 -2.07 -11.43 10.64
C THR A 71 -0.84 -12.31 10.84
N GLN A 72 -0.85 -13.54 10.34
CA GLN A 72 0.30 -14.44 10.45
C GLN A 72 1.46 -13.97 9.57
N ARG A 73 1.18 -13.56 8.32
CA ARG A 73 2.21 -13.01 7.41
C ARG A 73 2.87 -11.76 7.97
N VAL A 74 2.13 -10.90 8.66
CA VAL A 74 2.65 -9.70 9.33
C VAL A 74 3.61 -10.08 10.45
N LYS A 75 3.24 -11.06 11.29
CA LYS A 75 4.10 -11.56 12.38
C LYS A 75 5.39 -12.19 11.88
N GLU A 76 5.32 -12.91 10.75
CA GLU A 76 6.47 -13.55 10.11
C GLU A 76 7.30 -12.59 9.25
N SER A 77 6.73 -11.45 8.86
CA SER A 77 7.41 -10.46 8.04
C SER A 77 8.58 -9.83 8.80
N THR A 78 9.63 -9.53 8.04
CA THR A 78 10.78 -8.74 8.49
C THR A 78 10.85 -7.39 7.78
N ILE A 79 9.87 -7.08 6.93
CA ILE A 79 9.84 -5.86 6.10
C ILE A 79 9.20 -4.73 6.90
N SER A 80 9.94 -3.65 7.10
CA SER A 80 9.45 -2.40 7.68
C SER A 80 8.64 -1.57 6.68
N GLU A 81 7.87 -0.60 7.17
CA GLU A 81 7.14 0.36 6.31
C GLU A 81 8.10 1.10 5.36
N ALA A 82 9.30 1.47 5.81
CA ALA A 82 10.28 2.16 4.97
C ALA A 82 10.84 1.27 3.85
N GLU A 83 11.06 -0.02 4.13
CA GLU A 83 11.49 -0.99 3.11
C GLU A 83 10.36 -1.29 2.12
N ALA A 84 9.11 -1.36 2.60
CA ALA A 84 7.94 -1.52 1.74
C ALA A 84 7.77 -0.29 0.82
N GLU A 85 7.89 0.93 1.37
CA GLU A 85 7.88 2.19 0.61
C GLU A 85 8.94 2.17 -0.50
N GLN A 86 10.18 1.80 -0.15
CA GLN A 86 11.28 1.74 -1.10
C GLN A 86 11.04 0.70 -2.21
N GLN A 87 10.61 -0.51 -1.86
CA GLN A 87 10.34 -1.56 -2.85
C GLN A 87 9.23 -1.15 -3.83
N THR A 88 8.17 -0.51 -3.33
CA THR A 88 7.11 0.02 -4.20
C THR A 88 7.63 1.15 -5.08
N LEU A 89 8.39 2.10 -4.56
CA LEU A 89 9.00 3.17 -5.37
C LEU A 89 9.94 2.63 -6.45
N GLU A 90 10.77 1.63 -6.13
CA GLU A 90 11.65 0.96 -7.10
C GLU A 90 10.86 0.23 -8.19
N PHE A 91 9.72 -0.36 -7.85
CA PHE A 91 8.80 -0.94 -8.82
C PHE A 91 8.20 0.14 -9.72
N LEU A 92 7.58 1.18 -9.15
CA LEU A 92 6.90 2.24 -9.90
C LEU A 92 7.87 3.00 -10.81
N GLY A 93 9.08 3.31 -10.33
CA GLY A 93 10.11 4.04 -11.09
C GLY A 93 10.63 3.31 -12.32
N LYS A 94 10.40 1.99 -12.45
CA LYS A 94 10.70 1.25 -13.70
C LYS A 94 9.69 1.54 -14.81
N HIS A 95 8.54 2.08 -14.47
CA HIS A 95 7.41 2.24 -15.37
C HIS A 95 6.99 3.69 -15.57
N LEU A 96 7.15 4.55 -14.57
CA LEU A 96 6.62 5.91 -14.55
C LEU A 96 7.62 6.86 -13.87
N GLU A 97 7.62 8.11 -14.31
CA GLU A 97 8.27 9.20 -13.56
C GLU A 97 7.29 9.73 -12.49
N PRO A 98 7.79 10.30 -11.38
CA PRO A 98 6.95 10.95 -10.38
C PRO A 98 6.02 12.01 -11.01
N GLY A 99 4.78 12.07 -10.52
CA GLY A 99 3.76 13.04 -10.97
C GLY A 99 3.07 12.69 -12.30
N GLN A 100 3.30 11.50 -12.87
CA GLN A 100 2.65 11.08 -14.13
C GLN A 100 1.30 10.41 -13.94
N SER A 101 1.02 9.83 -12.76
CA SER A 101 -0.23 9.11 -12.47
C SER A 101 -0.89 9.69 -11.22
N PRO A 102 -2.23 9.81 -11.18
CA PRO A 102 -2.95 9.93 -9.93
C PRO A 102 -2.82 8.63 -9.11
N LEU A 103 -3.19 8.70 -7.83
CA LEU A 103 -3.36 7.51 -7.00
C LEU A 103 -4.76 6.90 -7.25
N CYS A 104 -4.80 5.66 -7.77
CA CYS A 104 -6.04 4.96 -8.10
C CYS A 104 -6.37 3.87 -7.06
N GLY A 105 -7.67 3.67 -6.80
CA GLY A 105 -8.19 2.60 -5.95
C GLY A 105 -9.61 2.90 -5.45
N ASN A 106 -10.18 2.00 -4.66
CA ASN A 106 -11.51 2.17 -4.09
C ASN A 106 -11.44 2.87 -2.74
N SER A 107 -12.22 3.93 -2.53
CA SER A 107 -12.15 4.74 -1.31
C SER A 107 -10.72 5.22 -0.99
N ILE A 108 -9.91 5.40 -2.03
CA ILE A 108 -8.44 5.58 -2.00
C ILE A 108 -7.95 6.76 -1.14
N GLY A 109 -8.84 7.68 -0.80
CA GLY A 109 -8.55 8.75 0.16
C GLY A 109 -8.19 8.21 1.55
N GLN A 110 -8.72 7.06 1.95
CA GLN A 110 -8.40 6.42 3.22
C GLN A 110 -6.95 5.92 3.22
N ASP A 111 -6.55 5.17 2.19
CA ASP A 111 -5.18 4.70 1.99
C ASP A 111 -4.21 5.88 1.91
N ARG A 112 -4.58 6.93 1.15
CA ARG A 112 -3.76 8.13 1.01
C ARG A 112 -3.44 8.77 2.35
N ARG A 113 -4.36 8.77 3.33
CA ARG A 113 -4.08 9.31 4.68
C ARG A 113 -2.97 8.53 5.38
N PHE A 114 -2.89 7.22 5.19
CA PHE A 114 -1.81 6.40 5.73
C PHE A 114 -0.51 6.63 4.96
N LEU A 115 -0.55 6.75 3.62
CA LEU A 115 0.62 7.08 2.82
C LEU A 115 1.23 8.43 3.22
N VAL A 116 0.42 9.48 3.38
CA VAL A 116 0.90 10.80 3.83
C VAL A 116 1.71 10.70 5.12
N LYS A 117 1.30 9.83 6.04
CA LYS A 117 1.93 9.72 7.37
C LYS A 117 3.11 8.77 7.41
N TYR A 118 2.97 7.59 6.80
CA TYR A 118 3.90 6.47 6.99
C TYR A 118 4.78 6.21 5.76
N MET A 119 4.35 6.68 4.58
CA MET A 119 5.08 6.51 3.31
C MET A 119 5.05 7.82 2.47
N PRO A 120 5.57 8.94 3.00
CA PRO A 120 5.42 10.26 2.38
C PRO A 120 6.17 10.40 1.06
N LYS A 121 7.23 9.62 0.81
CA LYS A 121 7.95 9.65 -0.48
C LYS A 121 7.14 8.94 -1.55
N LEU A 122 6.46 7.84 -1.19
CA LEU A 122 5.53 7.17 -2.08
C LEU A 122 4.31 8.05 -2.35
N GLU A 123 3.75 8.73 -1.35
CA GLU A 123 2.65 9.67 -1.56
C GLU A 123 3.03 10.79 -2.55
N ALA A 124 4.23 11.37 -2.38
CA ALA A 124 4.75 12.41 -3.27
C ALA A 124 5.05 11.92 -4.70
N PHE A 125 5.03 10.61 -4.95
CA PHE A 125 5.18 10.05 -6.29
C PHE A 125 3.94 10.32 -7.17
N PHE A 126 2.76 10.49 -6.56
CA PHE A 126 1.51 10.66 -7.28
C PHE A 126 1.23 12.11 -7.67
N HIS A 127 0.49 12.28 -8.77
CA HIS A 127 -0.09 13.57 -9.16
C HIS A 127 -1.32 13.89 -8.31
N TYR A 128 -1.61 15.19 -8.14
CA TYR A 128 -2.80 15.67 -7.42
C TYR A 128 -4.08 15.61 -8.27
#